data_AF-A0A2V7VVL7-F1
#
_entry.id   AF-A0A2V7VVL7-F1
#
_cell.length_a   1.000
_cell.length_b   1.000
_cell.length_c   1.000
_cell.angle_alpha   90.00
_cell.angle_beta   90.00
_cell.angle_gamma   90.00
#
_symmetry.space_group_name_H-M   'P 1'
#
loop_
_entity.id
_entity.type
_entity.pdbx_description
1 polymer ?
#
loop_
_entity_poly.entity_id
_entity_poly.type
_entity_poly.pdbx_seq_one_letter_code
_entity_poly.pdbx_strand_id
1 'polypeptide(L)'
;MRGRLLRIWADLSSDERDAGRRWYLDARELVDRTARTWSYDHRTVAAIVAAISPQCEWSVNWTIAERLVSGLKRVKPAGGATARNLRIARRVLKQRATSPAYYFQNAPKVAAFAEALSGNDWSVVIDRHASGAALGDMDDDGPGTAVQYEAVATAYRQAAAGLDVSPCHLQAAIWLEWKRRKDSGARNRRRTR
;
A
#
# COMPACT_ATOMS: atom_id res chain seq x y z
N MET A 1 6.57 -14.03 -13.89
CA MET A 1 6.55 -12.98 -12.85
C MET A 1 7.84 -12.94 -12.03
N ARG A 2 8.16 -13.96 -11.23
CA ARG A 2 9.37 -13.99 -10.35
C ARG A 2 10.67 -13.52 -11.01
N GLY A 3 11.07 -14.11 -12.15
CA GLY A 3 12.31 -13.73 -12.83
C GLY A 3 12.39 -12.25 -13.26
N ARG A 4 11.25 -11.62 -13.54
CA ARG A 4 11.18 -10.19 -13.86
C ARG A 4 11.38 -9.33 -12.62
N LEU A 5 10.77 -9.72 -11.49
CA LEU A 5 10.97 -9.03 -10.21
C LEU A 5 12.43 -9.09 -9.77
N LEU A 6 13.08 -10.25 -9.92
CA LEU A 6 14.51 -10.42 -9.63
C LEU A 6 15.38 -9.50 -10.51
N ARG A 7 15.05 -9.37 -11.79
CA ARG A 7 15.77 -8.46 -12.70
C ARG A 7 15.59 -7.00 -12.29
N ILE A 8 14.35 -6.55 -12.04
CA ILE A 8 14.10 -5.18 -11.60
C ILE A 8 14.88 -4.90 -10.31
N TRP A 9 14.86 -5.82 -9.34
CA TRP A 9 15.60 -5.67 -8.09
C TRP A 9 17.12 -5.56 -8.30
N ALA A 10 17.68 -6.40 -9.17
CA ALA A 10 19.10 -6.36 -9.51
C ALA A 10 19.51 -4.99 -10.10
N ASP A 11 18.62 -4.38 -10.89
CA ASP A 11 18.84 -3.06 -11.49
C ASP A 11 18.73 -1.90 -10.48
N LEU A 12 18.11 -2.11 -9.30
CA LEU A 12 18.01 -1.08 -8.27
C LEU A 12 19.36 -0.84 -7.59
N SER A 13 19.71 0.42 -7.40
CA SER A 13 20.79 0.85 -6.51
C SER A 13 20.49 0.53 -5.03
N SER A 14 21.51 0.63 -4.17
CA SER A 14 21.32 0.51 -2.70
C SER A 14 20.28 1.51 -2.19
N ASP A 15 20.35 2.76 -2.66
CA ASP A 15 19.47 3.84 -2.19
C ASP A 15 18.01 3.60 -2.58
N GLU A 16 17.77 3.05 -3.78
CA GLU A 16 16.43 2.68 -4.26
C GLU A 16 15.87 1.48 -3.48
N ARG A 17 16.71 0.49 -3.18
CA ARG A 17 16.32 -0.63 -2.32
C ARG A 17 15.97 -0.11 -0.93
N ASP A 18 16.81 0.73 -0.34
CA ASP A 18 16.57 1.28 1.00
C ASP A 18 15.36 2.22 1.04
N ALA A 19 15.05 2.91 -0.05
CA ALA A 19 13.83 3.72 -0.14
C ALA A 19 12.57 2.85 0.02
N GLY A 20 12.56 1.64 -0.55
CA GLY A 20 11.47 0.69 -0.33
C GLY A 20 11.33 0.27 1.13
N ARG A 21 12.45 0.03 1.82
CA ARG A 21 12.45 -0.31 3.25
C ARG A 21 11.93 0.85 4.10
N ARG A 22 12.45 2.06 3.86
CA ARG A 22 12.05 3.28 4.59
C ARG A 22 10.56 3.57 4.46
N TRP A 23 9.97 3.33 3.28
CA TRP A 23 8.56 3.63 3.04
C TRP A 23 7.61 3.02 4.08
N TYR A 24 7.74 1.72 4.37
CA TYR A 24 6.90 1.07 5.38
C TYR A 24 7.35 1.37 6.81
N LEU A 25 8.64 1.61 7.06
CA LEU A 25 9.13 2.03 8.37
C LEU A 25 8.53 3.38 8.78
N ASP A 26 8.62 4.38 7.90
CA ASP A 26 8.10 5.73 8.14
C ASP A 26 6.57 5.69 8.29
N ALA A 27 5.88 4.90 7.46
CA ALA A 27 4.44 4.73 7.54
C ALA A 27 3.99 4.05 8.86
N ARG A 28 4.75 3.06 9.34
CA ARG A 28 4.50 2.40 10.64
C ARG A 28 4.75 3.35 11.80
N GLU A 29 5.82 4.13 11.76
CA GLU A 29 6.11 5.13 12.80
C GLU A 29 4.95 6.13 12.94
N LEU A 30 4.40 6.58 11.81
CA LEU A 30 3.22 7.44 11.77
C LEU A 30 2.00 6.77 12.42
N VAL A 31 1.72 5.52 12.05
CA VAL A 31 0.62 4.71 12.61
C VAL A 31 0.78 4.56 14.12
N ASP A 32 1.95 4.13 14.58
CA ASP A 32 2.26 3.87 15.97
C ASP A 32 2.21 5.14 16.82
N ARG A 33 2.74 6.25 16.30
CA ARG A 33 2.67 7.55 16.97
C ARG A 33 1.22 8.00 17.13
N THR A 34 0.42 7.89 16.07
CA THR A 34 -1.00 8.25 16.10
C THR A 34 -1.79 7.37 17.06
N ALA A 35 -1.52 6.06 17.06
CA ALA A 35 -2.12 5.10 17.96
C ALA A 35 -1.85 5.45 19.43
N ARG A 36 -0.59 5.77 19.76
CA ARG A 36 -0.20 6.26 21.09
C ARG A 36 -0.89 7.56 21.47
N THR A 37 -0.84 8.58 20.59
CA THR A 37 -1.44 9.90 20.86
C THR A 37 -2.93 9.82 21.18
N TRP A 38 -3.67 8.98 20.46
CA TRP A 38 -5.12 8.88 20.60
C TRP A 38 -5.60 7.62 21.34
N SER A 39 -4.68 6.90 21.98
CA SER A 39 -4.95 5.69 22.78
C SER A 39 -5.74 4.61 22.02
N TYR A 40 -5.41 4.37 20.76
CA TYR A 40 -5.93 3.27 19.94
C TYR A 40 -4.88 2.18 19.74
N ASP A 41 -5.31 1.00 19.34
CA ASP A 41 -4.41 -0.03 18.84
C ASP A 41 -3.85 0.39 17.47
N HIS A 42 -2.56 0.15 17.23
CA HIS A 42 -1.90 0.47 15.95
C HIS A 42 -2.59 -0.20 14.76
N ARG A 43 -3.14 -1.41 14.91
CA ARG A 43 -3.90 -2.12 13.87
C ARG A 43 -5.21 -1.42 13.54
N THR A 44 -5.85 -0.79 14.53
CA THR A 44 -7.05 0.04 14.28
C THR A 44 -6.69 1.24 13.40
N VAL A 45 -5.60 1.94 13.72
CA VAL A 45 -5.13 3.09 12.92
C VAL A 45 -4.71 2.64 11.51
N ALA A 46 -3.94 1.56 11.39
CA ALA A 46 -3.56 0.96 10.11
C ALA A 46 -4.78 0.61 9.24
N ALA A 47 -5.81 -0.01 9.83
CA ALA A 47 -7.05 -0.35 9.13
C ALA A 47 -7.83 0.90 8.68
N ILE A 48 -7.84 1.98 9.47
CA ILE A 48 -8.44 3.27 9.06
C ILE A 48 -7.71 3.85 7.85
N VAL A 49 -6.38 3.94 7.90
CA VAL A 49 -5.54 4.43 6.79
C VAL A 49 -5.74 3.57 5.53
N ALA A 50 -5.78 2.25 5.69
CA ALA A 50 -5.99 1.33 4.58
C ALA A 50 -7.38 1.50 3.95
N ALA A 51 -8.45 1.65 4.75
CA ALA A 51 -9.80 1.87 4.26
C ALA A 51 -9.93 3.11 3.36
N ILE A 52 -9.12 4.15 3.62
CA ILE A 52 -9.09 5.42 2.89
C ILE A 52 -8.22 5.34 1.62
N SER A 53 -7.27 4.40 1.56
CA SER A 53 -6.24 4.32 0.52
C SER A 53 -6.68 4.16 -0.94
N PRO A 54 -7.86 3.59 -1.28
CA PRO A 54 -8.24 3.44 -2.69
C PRO A 54 -8.25 4.79 -3.42
N GLN A 55 -7.37 4.91 -4.42
CA GLN A 55 -7.21 6.09 -5.27
C GLN A 55 -6.87 7.38 -4.50
N CYS A 56 -6.38 7.27 -3.26
CA CYS A 56 -6.08 8.40 -2.41
C CYS A 56 -4.57 8.64 -2.31
N GLU A 57 -4.14 9.88 -2.55
CA GLU A 57 -2.75 10.30 -2.34
C GLU A 57 -2.40 10.19 -0.83
N TRP A 58 -1.15 9.83 -0.53
CA TRP A 58 -0.71 9.51 0.83
C TRP A 58 -0.94 10.66 1.83
N SER A 59 -0.56 11.90 1.49
CA SER A 59 -0.74 13.04 2.41
C SER A 59 -2.21 13.34 2.68
N VAL A 60 -3.08 13.20 1.67
CA VAL A 60 -4.53 13.38 1.84
C VAL A 60 -5.14 12.23 2.63
N ASN A 61 -4.74 10.99 2.35
CA ASN A 61 -5.16 9.82 3.13
C ASN A 61 -4.83 10.02 4.61
N TRP A 62 -3.57 10.33 4.89
CA TRP A 62 -3.08 10.53 6.26
C TRP A 62 -3.86 11.62 6.99
N THR A 63 -4.09 12.77 6.33
CA THR A 63 -4.88 13.87 6.90
C THR A 63 -6.31 13.44 7.25
N ILE A 64 -6.96 12.64 6.39
CA ILE A 64 -8.31 12.13 6.66
C ILE A 64 -8.28 11.14 7.84
N ALA A 65 -7.31 10.23 7.86
CA ALA A 65 -7.16 9.22 8.91
C ALA A 65 -6.94 9.87 10.29
N GLU A 66 -5.99 10.80 10.38
CA GLU A 66 -5.68 11.53 11.61
C GLU A 66 -6.90 12.28 12.13
N ARG A 67 -7.64 13.00 11.27
CA ARG A 67 -8.89 13.69 11.66
C ARG A 67 -9.97 12.74 12.18
N LEU A 68 -10.08 11.53 11.60
CA LEU A 68 -11.02 10.54 12.10
C LEU A 68 -10.60 10.03 13.47
N VAL A 69 -9.33 9.68 13.64
CA VAL A 69 -8.78 9.16 14.89
C VAL A 69 -8.80 10.22 16.00
N SER A 70 -8.63 11.50 15.66
CA SER A 70 -8.72 12.62 16.61
C SER A 70 -10.14 12.92 17.12
N GLY A 71 -11.15 12.17 16.65
CA GLY A 71 -12.55 12.38 17.03
C GLY A 71 -13.25 13.54 16.31
N LEU A 72 -12.69 14.08 15.23
CA LEU A 72 -13.34 15.16 14.48
C LEU A 72 -14.68 14.67 13.89
N LYS A 73 -15.79 15.27 14.34
CA LYS A 73 -17.14 14.81 13.99
C LYS A 73 -17.45 14.91 12.48
N ARG A 74 -16.87 15.88 11.78
CA ARG A 74 -17.21 16.23 10.38
C ARG A 74 -16.03 16.06 9.41
N VAL A 75 -15.56 14.83 9.23
CA VAL A 75 -14.60 14.50 8.17
C VAL A 75 -15.32 14.25 6.84
N LYS A 76 -14.92 14.97 5.79
CA LYS A 76 -15.43 14.80 4.42
C LYS A 76 -14.44 13.98 3.57
N PRO A 77 -14.91 13.22 2.57
CA PRO A 77 -14.04 12.60 1.58
C PRO A 77 -13.24 13.66 0.81
N ALA A 78 -11.99 13.36 0.46
CA ALA A 78 -11.14 14.20 -0.37
C ALA A 78 -10.06 13.35 -1.08
N GLY A 79 -9.44 13.91 -2.11
CA GLY A 79 -8.27 13.32 -2.77
C GLY A 79 -8.47 11.93 -3.36
N GLY A 80 -9.69 11.57 -3.78
CA GLY A 80 -10.04 10.25 -4.32
C GLY A 80 -10.71 9.29 -3.33
N ALA A 81 -10.60 9.56 -2.02
CA ALA A 81 -11.37 8.82 -1.02
C ALA A 81 -12.87 9.06 -1.21
N THR A 82 -13.68 8.01 -1.10
CA THR A 82 -15.14 8.08 -1.28
C THR A 82 -15.89 8.08 0.06
N ALA A 83 -17.19 8.41 0.03
CA ALA A 83 -18.05 8.26 1.20
C ALA A 83 -18.11 6.80 1.72
N ARG A 84 -17.95 5.81 0.84
CA ARG A 84 -17.86 4.39 1.21
C ARG A 84 -16.58 4.11 1.99
N ASN A 85 -15.44 4.65 1.56
CA ASN A 85 -14.17 4.51 2.29
C ASN A 85 -14.29 5.05 3.72
N LEU A 86 -14.84 6.26 3.87
CA LEU A 86 -15.06 6.86 5.18
C LEU A 86 -16.05 6.07 6.04
N ARG A 87 -17.07 5.43 5.44
CA ARG A 87 -18.01 4.57 6.17
C ARG A 87 -17.32 3.36 6.78
N ILE A 88 -16.41 2.72 6.03
CA ILE A 88 -15.62 1.58 6.53
C ILE A 88 -14.66 2.06 7.63
N ALA A 89 -13.92 3.14 7.41
CA ALA A 89 -13.01 3.72 8.39
C ALA A 89 -13.72 4.08 9.72
N ARG A 90 -14.90 4.71 9.65
CA ARG A 90 -15.72 5.00 10.84
C ARG A 90 -16.21 3.75 11.56
N ARG A 91 -16.50 2.68 10.81
CA ARG A 91 -16.90 1.40 11.42
C ARG A 91 -15.74 0.78 12.20
N VAL A 92 -14.55 0.73 11.59
CA VAL A 92 -13.31 0.28 12.26
C VAL A 92 -13.06 1.09 13.52
N LEU A 93 -13.13 2.42 13.42
CA LEU A 93 -12.94 3.34 14.55
C LEU A 93 -13.95 3.08 15.68
N LYS A 94 -15.25 3.02 15.35
CA LYS A 94 -16.34 2.80 16.33
C LYS A 94 -16.19 1.46 17.05
N GLN A 95 -15.76 0.43 16.34
CA GLN A 95 -15.59 -0.93 16.88
C GLN A 95 -14.22 -1.15 17.51
N ARG A 96 -13.30 -0.16 17.43
CA ARG A 96 -11.89 -0.27 17.85
C ARG A 96 -11.24 -1.56 17.34
N ALA A 97 -11.51 -1.88 16.08
CA ALA A 97 -11.18 -3.18 15.54
C ALA A 97 -9.67 -3.35 15.34
N THR A 98 -9.16 -4.50 15.73
CA THR A 98 -7.73 -4.85 15.62
C THR A 98 -7.45 -5.92 14.57
N SER A 99 -8.50 -6.41 13.89
CA SER A 99 -8.40 -7.37 12.79
C SER A 99 -8.83 -6.71 11.48
N PRO A 100 -7.86 -6.21 10.68
CA PRO A 100 -8.17 -5.59 9.39
C PRO A 100 -8.87 -6.53 8.40
N ALA A 101 -8.48 -7.82 8.40
CA ALA A 101 -9.01 -8.83 7.49
C ALA A 101 -10.55 -8.91 7.49
N TYR A 102 -11.18 -8.76 8.66
CA TYR A 102 -12.65 -8.77 8.78
C TYR A 102 -13.34 -7.69 7.96
N TYR A 103 -12.73 -6.51 7.81
CA TYR A 103 -13.32 -5.37 7.10
C TYR A 103 -13.05 -5.38 5.61
N PHE A 104 -12.08 -6.18 5.18
CA PHE A 104 -11.50 -6.14 3.83
C PHE A 104 -11.55 -7.50 3.14
N GLN A 105 -12.47 -8.38 3.54
CA GLN A 105 -12.63 -9.74 3.00
C GLN A 105 -12.70 -9.79 1.46
N ASN A 106 -13.34 -8.79 0.84
CA ASN A 106 -13.48 -8.67 -0.61
C ASN A 106 -12.54 -7.61 -1.22
N ALA A 107 -11.50 -7.22 -0.49
CA ALA A 107 -10.57 -6.16 -0.87
C ALA A 107 -9.13 -6.56 -0.52
N PRO A 108 -8.56 -7.58 -1.18
CA PRO A 108 -7.27 -8.16 -0.80
C PRO A 108 -6.14 -7.13 -0.75
N LYS A 109 -6.12 -6.18 -1.70
CA LYS A 109 -5.18 -5.05 -1.67
C LYS A 109 -5.28 -4.22 -0.39
N VAL A 110 -6.50 -3.90 0.04
CA VAL A 110 -6.74 -3.06 1.22
C VAL A 110 -6.39 -3.83 2.48
N ALA A 111 -6.75 -5.12 2.54
CA ALA A 111 -6.36 -6.01 3.63
C ALA A 111 -4.84 -6.07 3.78
N ALA A 112 -4.12 -6.38 2.70
CA ALA A 112 -2.67 -6.46 2.69
C ALA A 112 -2.01 -5.13 3.09
N PHE A 113 -2.59 -4.00 2.66
CA PHE A 113 -2.05 -2.69 3.03
C PHE A 113 -2.20 -2.40 4.52
N ALA A 114 -3.35 -2.75 5.11
CA ALA A 114 -3.52 -2.64 6.56
C ALA A 114 -2.51 -3.51 7.33
N GLU A 115 -2.32 -4.76 6.89
CA GLU A 115 -1.36 -5.68 7.51
C GLU A 115 0.08 -5.15 7.44
N ALA A 116 0.49 -4.64 6.27
CA ALA A 116 1.83 -4.11 6.05
C ALA A 116 2.09 -2.84 6.90
N LEU A 117 1.08 -1.98 7.03
CA LEU A 117 1.10 -0.81 7.92
C LEU A 117 1.11 -1.19 9.40
N SER A 118 0.59 -2.36 9.78
CA SER A 118 0.65 -2.86 11.15
C SER A 118 1.91 -3.67 11.48
N GLY A 119 2.90 -3.72 10.59
CA GLY A 119 4.16 -4.41 10.85
C GLY A 119 4.28 -5.81 10.27
N ASN A 120 3.31 -6.29 9.48
CA ASN A 120 3.42 -7.59 8.82
C ASN A 120 4.31 -7.50 7.57
N ASP A 121 5.61 -7.77 7.75
CA ASP A 121 6.63 -7.75 6.70
C ASP A 121 6.45 -8.82 5.60
N TRP A 122 5.58 -9.81 5.84
CA TRP A 122 5.20 -10.83 4.86
C TRP A 122 4.05 -10.40 3.95
N SER A 123 3.34 -9.32 4.30
CA SER A 123 2.25 -8.78 3.49
C SER A 123 2.78 -8.11 2.22
N VAL A 124 2.08 -8.33 1.10
CA VAL A 124 2.48 -7.82 -0.22
C VAL A 124 1.31 -7.07 -0.83
N VAL A 125 1.45 -5.77 -1.07
CA VAL A 125 0.36 -4.93 -1.58
C VAL A 125 0.40 -4.88 -3.10
N ILE A 126 -0.50 -5.60 -3.76
CA ILE A 126 -0.60 -5.60 -5.22
C ILE A 126 -1.63 -4.56 -5.70
N ASP A 127 -1.13 -3.45 -6.24
CA ASP A 127 -1.88 -2.51 -7.06
C ASP A 127 -1.49 -2.65 -8.54
N ARG A 128 -2.00 -1.75 -9.39
CA ARG A 128 -1.68 -1.72 -10.84
C ARG A 128 -0.19 -1.58 -11.13
N HIS A 129 0.57 -0.90 -10.27
CA HIS A 129 2.00 -0.69 -10.49
C HIS A 129 2.79 -1.94 -10.10
N ALA A 130 2.49 -2.54 -8.94
CA ALA A 130 3.12 -3.78 -8.51
C ALA A 130 2.79 -4.95 -9.45
N SER A 131 1.54 -5.01 -9.94
CA SER A 131 1.07 -5.98 -10.93
C SER A 131 1.74 -5.75 -12.29
N GLY A 132 1.70 -4.51 -12.81
CA GLY A 132 2.42 -4.13 -14.03
C GLY A 132 3.91 -4.46 -13.98
N ALA A 133 4.59 -4.23 -12.86
CA ALA A 133 5.99 -4.61 -12.69
C ALA A 133 6.21 -6.14 -12.77
N ALA A 134 5.34 -6.92 -12.13
CA ALA A 134 5.41 -8.38 -12.18
C ALA A 134 5.10 -8.94 -13.58
N LEU A 135 4.19 -8.29 -14.32
CA LEU A 135 3.75 -8.67 -15.67
C LEU A 135 4.61 -8.06 -16.79
N GLY A 136 5.38 -7.02 -16.50
CA GLY A 136 6.16 -6.28 -17.49
C GLY A 136 5.31 -5.38 -18.37
N ASP A 137 4.16 -4.93 -17.84
CA ASP A 137 3.18 -4.15 -18.57
C ASP A 137 2.96 -2.81 -17.87
N MET A 138 3.31 -1.73 -18.56
CA MET A 138 3.21 -0.36 -18.03
C MET A 138 1.77 0.12 -17.96
N ASP A 139 0.86 -0.49 -18.72
CA ASP A 139 -0.54 -0.10 -18.84
C ASP A 139 -1.49 -1.09 -18.14
N ASP A 140 -0.93 -2.05 -17.39
CA ASP A 140 -1.69 -2.94 -16.52
C ASP A 140 -2.62 -2.17 -15.57
N ASP A 141 -3.88 -2.62 -15.49
CA ASP A 141 -4.91 -2.07 -14.61
C ASP A 141 -4.93 -2.71 -13.22
N GLY A 142 -4.05 -3.68 -12.98
CA GLY A 142 -3.97 -4.46 -11.75
C GLY A 142 -4.82 -5.74 -11.78
N PRO A 143 -4.77 -6.52 -10.70
CA PRO A 143 -5.51 -7.78 -10.63
C PRO A 143 -7.02 -7.53 -10.58
N GLY A 144 -7.76 -8.15 -11.50
CA GLY A 144 -9.23 -8.12 -11.56
C GLY A 144 -9.91 -9.10 -10.60
N THR A 145 -9.18 -10.11 -10.11
CA THR A 145 -9.69 -11.14 -9.19
C THR A 145 -8.74 -11.40 -8.02
N ALA A 146 -9.26 -11.98 -6.94
CA ALA A 146 -8.44 -12.42 -5.80
C ALA A 146 -7.39 -13.48 -6.19
N VAL A 147 -7.72 -14.34 -7.16
CA VAL A 147 -6.79 -15.36 -7.68
C VAL A 147 -5.61 -14.70 -8.41
N GLN A 148 -5.88 -13.71 -9.26
CA GLN A 148 -4.82 -12.94 -9.93
C GLN A 148 -3.97 -12.16 -8.93
N TYR A 149 -4.61 -11.56 -7.92
CA TYR A 149 -3.90 -10.88 -6.83
C TYR A 149 -2.92 -11.83 -6.14
N GLU A 150 -3.40 -13.01 -5.73
CA GLU A 150 -2.59 -13.97 -4.99
C GLU A 150 -1.46 -14.58 -5.84
N ALA A 151 -1.70 -14.80 -7.14
CA ALA A 151 -0.66 -15.25 -8.06
C ALA A 151 0.49 -14.24 -8.16
N VAL A 152 0.19 -12.94 -8.23
CA VAL A 152 1.21 -11.88 -8.24
C VAL A 152 1.87 -11.76 -6.88
N ALA A 153 1.11 -11.76 -5.78
CA ALA A 153 1.65 -11.68 -4.42
C ALA A 153 2.61 -12.84 -4.12
N THR A 154 2.26 -14.06 -4.54
CA THR A 154 3.13 -15.24 -4.43
C THR A 154 4.44 -15.05 -5.20
N ALA A 155 4.40 -14.46 -6.40
CA ALA A 155 5.62 -14.18 -7.16
C ALA A 155 6.57 -13.20 -6.45
N TYR A 156 6.04 -12.19 -5.76
CA TYR A 156 6.83 -11.31 -4.89
C TYR A 156 7.43 -12.07 -3.71
N ARG A 157 6.64 -12.88 -3.00
CA ARG A 157 7.14 -13.68 -1.86
C ARG A 157 8.26 -14.64 -2.28
N GLN A 158 8.11 -15.32 -3.42
CA GLN A 158 9.14 -16.23 -3.96
C GLN A 158 10.40 -15.50 -4.45
N ALA A 159 10.26 -14.27 -4.95
CA ALA A 159 11.41 -13.46 -5.32
C ALA A 159 12.16 -12.98 -4.06
N ALA A 160 11.43 -12.48 -3.07
CA ALA A 160 11.96 -12.01 -1.80
C ALA A 160 12.70 -13.13 -1.04
N ALA A 161 12.12 -14.33 -0.97
CA ALA A 161 12.77 -15.50 -0.37
C ALA A 161 14.11 -15.85 -1.06
N GLY A 162 14.21 -15.69 -2.38
CA GLY A 162 15.46 -15.95 -3.10
C GLY A 162 16.52 -14.85 -2.96
N LEU A 163 16.16 -13.71 -2.38
CA LEU A 163 17.01 -12.54 -2.18
C LEU A 163 17.32 -12.28 -0.70
N ASP A 164 16.77 -13.08 0.21
CA ASP A 164 16.84 -12.90 1.67
C ASP A 164 16.41 -11.50 2.13
N VAL A 165 15.30 -11.01 1.56
CA VAL A 165 14.65 -9.74 1.96
C VAL A 165 13.19 -9.96 2.28
N SER A 166 12.56 -9.05 3.03
CA SER A 166 11.13 -9.17 3.29
C SER A 166 10.30 -8.93 2.02
N PRO A 167 9.19 -9.67 1.81
CA PRO A 167 8.30 -9.45 0.67
C PRO A 167 7.75 -8.02 0.59
N CYS A 168 7.42 -7.43 1.74
CA CYS A 168 6.92 -6.07 1.87
C CYS A 168 7.95 -5.04 1.36
N HIS A 169 9.23 -5.21 1.73
CA HIS A 169 10.33 -4.37 1.27
C HIS A 169 10.57 -4.50 -0.23
N LEU A 170 10.71 -5.73 -0.74
CA LEU A 170 10.88 -5.98 -2.17
C LEU A 170 9.75 -5.32 -2.98
N GLN A 171 8.51 -5.50 -2.53
CA GLN A 171 7.34 -4.92 -3.17
C GLN A 171 7.39 -3.39 -3.20
N ALA A 172 7.73 -2.74 -2.08
CA ALA A 172 7.82 -1.28 -2.01
C ALA A 172 8.91 -0.72 -2.93
N ALA A 173 10.10 -1.31 -2.93
CA ALA A 173 11.21 -0.86 -3.76
C ALA A 173 10.87 -0.94 -5.26
N ILE A 174 10.33 -2.08 -5.69
CA ILE A 174 9.91 -2.29 -7.09
C ILE A 174 8.75 -1.34 -7.45
N TRP A 175 7.80 -1.12 -6.55
CA TRP A 175 6.69 -0.20 -6.77
C TRP A 175 7.15 1.25 -6.96
N LEU A 176 8.07 1.73 -6.12
CA LEU A 176 8.65 3.07 -6.23
C LEU A 176 9.32 3.27 -7.59
N GLU A 177 10.14 2.30 -8.01
CA GLU A 177 10.82 2.36 -9.30
C GLU A 177 9.84 2.29 -10.48
N TRP A 178 8.88 1.37 -10.44
CA TRP A 178 7.89 1.22 -11.51
C TRP A 178 7.05 2.49 -11.70
N LYS A 179 6.63 3.10 -10.58
CA LYS A 179 5.92 4.38 -10.58
C LYS A 179 6.78 5.50 -11.18
N ARG A 180 8.04 5.62 -10.78
CA ARG A 180 9.00 6.62 -11.31
C ARG A 180 9.21 6.47 -12.83
N ARG A 181 9.33 5.24 -13.33
CA ARG A 181 9.43 4.93 -14.77
C ARG A 181 8.17 5.40 -15.51
N LYS A 182 6.99 5.10 -14.98
CA LYS A 182 5.70 5.49 -15.60
C LYS A 182 5.54 7.01 -15.66
N ASP A 183 5.87 7.71 -14.58
CA ASP A 183 5.78 9.17 -14.52
C ASP A 183 6.76 9.84 -15.50
N SER A 184 7.96 9.29 -15.64
CA SER A 184 8.98 9.79 -16.59
C SER A 184 8.56 9.57 -18.05
N GLY A 185 8.04 8.38 -18.37
CA GLY A 185 7.51 8.09 -19.71
C GLY A 185 6.30 8.96 -20.08
N ALA A 186 5.40 9.22 -19.11
CA ALA A 186 4.26 10.11 -19.31
C ALA A 186 4.67 11.56 -19.59
N ARG A 187 5.69 12.08 -18.88
CA ARG A 187 6.25 13.42 -19.15
C ARG A 187 6.85 13.53 -20.54
N ASN A 188 7.59 12.52 -20.99
CA ASN A 188 8.21 12.53 -22.31
C ASN A 188 7.15 12.60 -23.43
N ARG A 189 6.09 11.81 -23.32
CA ARG A 189 4.96 11.81 -24.28
C ARG A 189 4.19 13.13 -24.36
N ARG A 190 4.17 13.91 -23.28
CA ARG A 190 3.54 15.25 -23.24
C ARG A 190 4.42 16.34 -23.83
N ARG A 191 5.75 16.16 -23.89
CA ARG A 191 6.70 17.11 -24.50
C ARG A 191 6.82 16.94 -26.02
N THR A 192 6.47 15.77 -26.54
CA THR A 192 6.50 15.43 -27.97
C THR A 192 5.16 15.65 -28.68
N ARG A 193 4.18 16.27 -28.01
CA ARG A 193 2.88 16.69 -28.56
C ARG A 193 2.77 18.20 -28.46
#